data_AF-A0A7U7G4T1-F1
#
_entry.id   AF-A0A7U7G4T1-F1
#
_cell.length_a   1.000
_cell.length_b   1.000
_cell.length_c   1.000
_cell.angle_alpha   90.00
_cell.angle_beta   90.00
_cell.angle_gamma   90.00
#
_symmetry.space_group_name_H-M   'P 1'
#
loop_
_entity.id
_entity.type
_entity.pdbx_description
1 polymer ?
#
loop_
_entity_poly.entity_id
_entity_poly.type
_entity_poly.pdbx_seq_one_letter_code
_entity_poly.pdbx_strand_id
1 'polypeptide(L)'
;MSLSQTQIIRSLGNALTWLESELQWGVEPGELNHLIGRIGELYVAMRTCGQMALAVNQKGYDVVSATGEQISVKTVTTSKSVIFNKNTFDQVHRVVVLRINYGDDLSEGDNISVDDVSIEEIIDEEASKFLSLCKEQGGKYKYSLPGKRKVVPLEQQKPVKQVVYGPYEVVKYESGSIQVKENGVPVRVVKPALRDIAKKIGMSIVRENGRSLPTRQLGSKIIDTINELNES
;
A
#
# COMPACT_ATOMS: atom_id res chain seq x y z
N MET A 1 -22.95 -19.15 -5.77
CA MET A 1 -21.78 -20.07 -5.87
C MET A 1 -20.65 -19.46 -5.06
N SER A 2 -20.00 -20.25 -4.20
CA SER A 2 -18.78 -19.83 -3.49
C SER A 2 -17.59 -19.81 -4.45
N LEU A 3 -16.63 -18.91 -4.23
CA LEU A 3 -15.42 -18.80 -5.06
C LEU A 3 -14.36 -19.74 -4.50
N SER A 4 -13.65 -20.50 -5.35
CA SER A 4 -12.47 -21.23 -4.86
C SER A 4 -11.38 -20.26 -4.38
N GLN A 5 -10.46 -20.72 -3.53
CA GLN A 5 -9.32 -19.89 -3.09
C GLN A 5 -8.50 -19.37 -4.28
N THR A 6 -8.29 -20.20 -5.30
CA THR A 6 -7.64 -19.78 -6.55
C THR A 6 -8.40 -18.66 -7.26
N GLN A 7 -9.74 -18.70 -7.24
CA GLN A 7 -10.57 -17.62 -7.81
C GLN A 7 -10.49 -16.34 -6.96
N ILE A 8 -10.44 -16.44 -5.64
CA ILE A 8 -10.27 -15.29 -4.74
C ILE A 8 -8.91 -14.62 -5.00
N ILE A 9 -7.82 -15.39 -5.04
CA ILE A 9 -6.46 -14.88 -5.31
C ILE A 9 -6.40 -14.18 -6.68
N ARG A 10 -6.96 -14.80 -7.73
CA ARG A 10 -7.03 -14.18 -9.06
C ARG A 10 -7.88 -12.91 -9.06
N SER A 11 -9.02 -12.93 -8.37
CA SER A 11 -9.91 -11.77 -8.28
C SER A 11 -9.23 -10.61 -7.54
N LEU A 12 -8.50 -10.90 -6.46
CA LEU A 12 -7.73 -9.90 -5.73
C LEU A 12 -6.63 -9.29 -6.62
N GLY A 13 -5.85 -10.12 -7.31
CA GLY A 13 -4.81 -9.66 -8.24
C GLY A 13 -5.39 -8.76 -9.34
N ASN A 14 -6.49 -9.19 -9.97
CA ASN A 14 -7.17 -8.39 -11.00
C ASN A 14 -7.68 -7.06 -10.44
N ALA A 15 -8.28 -7.06 -9.25
CA ALA A 15 -8.80 -5.85 -8.61
C ALA A 15 -7.68 -4.86 -8.27
N LEU A 16 -6.52 -5.33 -7.81
CA LEU A 16 -5.35 -4.50 -7.56
C LEU A 16 -4.82 -3.87 -8.85
N THR A 17 -4.68 -4.64 -9.93
CA THR A 17 -4.25 -4.12 -11.24
C THR A 17 -5.23 -3.09 -11.82
N TRP A 18 -6.54 -3.28 -11.60
CA TRP A 18 -7.55 -2.30 -11.99
C TRP A 18 -7.42 -1.01 -11.18
N LEU A 19 -7.25 -1.12 -9.86
CA LEU A 19 -7.02 0.05 -9.01
C LEU A 19 -5.77 0.83 -9.45
N GLU A 20 -4.67 0.13 -9.74
CA GLU A 20 -3.44 0.74 -10.27
C GLU A 20 -3.70 1.50 -11.58
N SER A 21 -4.46 0.91 -12.51
CA SER A 21 -4.79 1.53 -13.80
C SER A 21 -5.65 2.78 -13.65
N GLU A 22 -6.71 2.72 -12.84
CA GLU A 22 -7.61 3.87 -12.58
C GLU A 22 -6.86 5.05 -11.95
N LEU A 23 -5.99 4.76 -10.98
CA LEU A 23 -5.14 5.78 -10.36
C LEU A 23 -4.14 6.36 -11.36
N GLN A 24 -3.56 5.54 -12.23
CA GLN A 24 -2.65 6.00 -13.29
C GLN A 24 -3.36 6.92 -14.30
N TRP A 25 -4.65 6.71 -14.55
CA TRP A 25 -5.49 7.58 -15.38
C TRP A 25 -5.93 8.86 -14.65
N GLY A 26 -5.57 9.02 -13.38
CA GLY A 26 -5.86 10.22 -12.59
C GLY A 26 -7.26 10.23 -11.97
N VAL A 27 -7.91 9.07 -11.85
CA VAL A 27 -9.21 8.98 -11.17
C VAL A 27 -9.03 9.26 -9.68
N GLU A 28 -9.89 10.12 -9.14
CA GLU A 28 -9.88 10.49 -7.73
C GLU A 28 -10.19 9.26 -6.85
N PRO A 29 -9.40 8.97 -5.81
CA PRO A 29 -9.59 7.77 -5.00
C PRO A 29 -10.96 7.68 -4.31
N GLY A 30 -11.61 8.82 -4.07
CA GLY A 30 -12.98 8.87 -3.53
C GLY A 30 -14.02 8.24 -4.45
N GLU A 31 -13.75 8.17 -5.76
CA GLU A 31 -14.63 7.53 -6.75
C GLU A 31 -14.43 6.01 -6.79
N LEU A 32 -13.31 5.52 -6.26
CA LEU A 32 -12.90 4.10 -6.27
C LEU A 32 -13.29 3.35 -4.99
N ASN A 33 -14.11 3.95 -4.11
CA ASN A 33 -14.48 3.39 -2.81
C ASN A 33 -15.03 1.96 -2.87
N HIS A 34 -15.85 1.65 -3.87
CA HIS A 34 -16.40 0.31 -4.06
C HIS A 34 -15.30 -0.71 -4.41
N LEU A 35 -14.39 -0.36 -5.31
CA LEU A 35 -13.25 -1.20 -5.69
C LEU A 35 -12.30 -1.41 -4.51
N ILE A 36 -12.01 -0.35 -3.76
CA ILE A 36 -11.19 -0.37 -2.54
C ILE A 36 -11.81 -1.27 -1.46
N GLY A 37 -13.11 -1.12 -1.20
CA GLY A 37 -13.85 -1.99 -0.28
C GLY A 37 -13.74 -3.46 -0.71
N ARG A 38 -13.95 -3.70 -2.00
CA ARG A 38 -13.87 -5.03 -2.60
C ARG A 38 -12.50 -5.68 -2.50
N ILE A 39 -11.43 -4.92 -2.70
CA ILE A 39 -10.05 -5.39 -2.51
C ILE A 39 -9.84 -5.85 -1.06
N GLY A 40 -10.35 -5.08 -0.10
CA GLY A 40 -10.26 -5.46 1.32
C GLY A 40 -10.98 -6.77 1.63
N GLU A 41 -12.22 -6.93 1.16
CA GLU A 41 -12.97 -8.18 1.33
C GLU A 41 -12.23 -9.39 0.74
N LEU A 42 -11.72 -9.25 -0.50
CA LEU A 42 -10.97 -10.31 -1.18
C LEU A 42 -9.65 -10.64 -0.46
N TYR A 43 -8.97 -9.63 0.06
CA TYR A 43 -7.74 -9.80 0.83
C TYR A 43 -8.00 -10.59 2.11
N VAL A 44 -9.02 -10.22 2.87
CA VAL A 44 -9.39 -10.93 4.11
C VAL A 44 -9.84 -12.36 3.80
N ALA A 45 -10.69 -12.55 2.79
CA ALA A 45 -11.14 -13.87 2.39
C ALA A 45 -9.98 -14.80 1.98
N MET A 46 -8.99 -14.28 1.25
CA MET A 46 -7.76 -15.02 0.95
C MET A 46 -6.97 -15.35 2.22
N ARG A 47 -6.70 -14.36 3.08
CA ARG A 47 -5.87 -14.51 4.29
C ARG A 47 -6.44 -15.54 5.25
N THR A 48 -7.77 -15.54 5.43
CA THR A 48 -8.44 -16.45 6.36
C THR A 48 -8.88 -17.76 5.72
N CYS A 49 -8.40 -18.06 4.50
CA CYS A 49 -8.86 -19.18 3.67
C CYS A 49 -10.40 -19.25 3.59
N GLY A 50 -11.06 -18.10 3.70
CA GLY A 50 -12.48 -17.94 3.85
C GLY A 50 -13.20 -17.72 2.52
N GLN A 51 -14.44 -17.28 2.63
CA GLN A 51 -15.32 -16.92 1.53
C GLN A 51 -15.93 -15.57 1.82
N MET A 52 -16.27 -14.84 0.77
CA MET A 52 -17.17 -13.70 0.97
C MET A 52 -18.54 -14.16 1.49
N ALA A 53 -19.28 -13.24 2.09
CA ALA A 53 -20.63 -13.49 2.54
C ALA A 53 -21.50 -14.10 1.42
N LEU A 54 -22.28 -15.11 1.79
CA LEU A 54 -23.08 -15.92 0.85
C LEU A 54 -24.26 -15.14 0.25
N ALA A 55 -24.78 -14.14 0.97
CA ALA A 55 -25.88 -13.30 0.54
C ALA A 55 -25.37 -11.97 0.00
N VAL A 56 -25.99 -11.52 -1.10
CA VAL A 56 -25.81 -10.14 -1.60
C VAL A 56 -26.42 -9.19 -0.56
N ASN A 57 -25.67 -8.16 -0.15
CA ASN A 57 -26.05 -7.25 0.94
C ASN A 57 -26.21 -7.93 2.31
N GLN A 58 -25.36 -8.92 2.61
CA GLN A 58 -25.27 -9.50 3.95
C GLN A 58 -25.12 -8.40 5.01
N LYS A 59 -25.89 -8.51 6.09
CA LYS A 59 -25.83 -7.55 7.19
C LYS A 59 -24.72 -7.97 8.17
N GLY A 60 -24.01 -6.97 8.68
CA GLY A 60 -23.03 -7.13 9.76
C GLY A 60 -21.62 -7.50 9.30
N TYR A 61 -21.49 -8.52 8.45
CA TYR A 61 -20.19 -9.09 8.06
C TYR A 61 -20.07 -9.27 6.54
N ASP A 62 -18.82 -9.31 6.07
CA ASP A 62 -18.47 -9.31 4.65
C ASP A 62 -17.77 -10.60 4.23
N VAL A 63 -17.08 -11.27 5.17
CA VAL A 63 -16.31 -12.49 4.96
C VAL A 63 -16.66 -13.52 6.04
N VAL A 64 -16.65 -14.81 5.65
CA VAL A 64 -16.71 -15.95 6.56
C VAL A 64 -15.39 -16.72 6.45
N SER A 65 -14.64 -16.86 7.54
CA SER A 65 -13.35 -17.57 7.54
C SER A 65 -13.54 -19.08 7.29
N ALA A 66 -12.43 -19.79 7.04
CA ALA A 66 -12.46 -21.27 6.98
C ALA A 66 -12.97 -21.93 8.26
N THR A 67 -12.83 -21.25 9.42
CA THR A 67 -13.32 -21.71 10.72
C THR A 67 -14.76 -21.28 11.01
N GLY A 68 -15.42 -20.55 10.10
CA GLY A 68 -16.80 -20.09 10.24
C GLY A 68 -16.95 -18.75 10.96
N GLU A 69 -15.88 -18.00 11.19
CA GLU A 69 -15.95 -16.68 11.81
C GLU A 69 -16.57 -15.66 10.86
N GLN A 70 -17.54 -14.88 11.34
CA GLN A 70 -18.14 -13.77 10.61
C GLN A 70 -17.27 -12.53 10.80
N ILE A 71 -16.63 -12.09 9.71
CA ILE A 71 -15.65 -11.01 9.72
C ILE A 71 -16.24 -9.79 9.03
N SER A 72 -16.28 -8.66 9.75
CA SER A 72 -16.58 -7.36 9.15
C SER A 72 -15.29 -6.68 8.70
N VAL A 73 -15.27 -6.21 7.45
CA VAL A 73 -14.11 -5.60 6.82
C VAL A 73 -14.40 -4.12 6.57
N LYS A 74 -13.47 -3.26 7.00
CA LYS A 74 -13.46 -1.84 6.61
C LYS A 74 -12.15 -1.49 5.96
N THR A 75 -12.22 -1.02 4.74
CA THR A 75 -11.06 -0.51 4.01
C THR A 75 -11.08 1.01 4.00
N VAL A 76 -9.95 1.63 4.30
CA VAL A 76 -9.76 3.07 4.25
C VAL A 76 -8.58 3.46 3.37
N THR A 77 -8.57 4.70 2.93
CA THR A 77 -7.42 5.32 2.26
C THR A 77 -6.91 6.47 3.13
N THR A 78 -7.58 7.62 3.07
CA THR A 78 -7.23 8.85 3.78
C THR A 78 -8.08 9.10 5.04
N SER A 79 -9.16 8.34 5.22
CA SER A 79 -10.06 8.46 6.38
C SER A 79 -9.32 8.30 7.71
N LYS A 80 -9.66 9.16 8.69
CA LYS A 80 -9.09 9.15 10.05
C LYS A 80 -9.86 8.28 11.05
N SER A 81 -11.02 7.77 10.65
CA SER A 81 -11.84 6.89 11.48
C SER A 81 -12.66 5.95 10.64
N VAL A 82 -13.01 4.81 11.22
CA VAL A 82 -14.02 3.90 10.67
C VAL A 82 -15.23 3.85 11.61
N ILE A 83 -16.40 3.58 11.01
CA ILE A 83 -17.67 3.58 11.73
C ILE A 83 -18.39 2.26 11.45
N PHE A 84 -18.85 1.62 12.53
CA PHE A 84 -19.66 0.41 12.49
C PHE A 84 -21.06 0.69 13.04
N ASN A 85 -22.07 0.07 12.45
CA ASN A 85 -23.45 0.20 12.89
C ASN A 85 -23.70 -0.73 14.09
N LYS A 86 -24.15 -0.18 15.22
CA LYS A 86 -24.43 -0.96 16.43
C LYS A 86 -25.51 -2.02 16.19
N ASN A 87 -26.50 -1.73 15.34
CA ASN A 87 -27.65 -2.59 15.11
C ASN A 87 -27.32 -3.89 14.35
N THR A 88 -26.10 -4.02 13.83
CA THR A 88 -25.66 -5.21 13.08
C THR A 88 -24.34 -5.76 13.59
N PHE A 89 -23.77 -5.18 14.65
CA PHE A 89 -22.44 -5.53 15.13
C PHE A 89 -22.44 -6.82 15.95
N ASP A 90 -23.60 -7.22 16.47
CA ASP A 90 -23.84 -8.49 17.15
C ASP A 90 -23.63 -9.72 16.24
N GLN A 91 -23.71 -9.53 14.92
CA GLN A 91 -23.46 -10.56 13.90
C GLN A 91 -21.97 -10.69 13.51
N VAL A 92 -21.07 -10.02 14.23
CA VAL A 92 -19.64 -9.94 13.89
C VAL A 92 -18.84 -10.62 14.98
N HIS A 93 -18.03 -11.61 14.59
CA HIS A 93 -17.08 -12.28 15.49
C HIS A 93 -15.73 -11.56 15.50
N ARG A 94 -15.29 -11.04 14.35
CA ARG A 94 -13.97 -10.44 14.15
C ARG A 94 -14.06 -9.20 13.29
N VAL A 95 -13.26 -8.19 13.60
CA VAL A 95 -13.17 -6.96 12.81
C VAL A 95 -11.79 -6.86 12.20
N VAL A 96 -11.75 -6.63 10.89
CA VAL A 96 -10.52 -6.31 10.17
C VAL A 96 -10.64 -4.92 9.56
N VAL A 97 -9.69 -4.04 9.89
CA VAL A 97 -9.59 -2.71 9.30
C VAL A 97 -8.29 -2.62 8.52
N LEU A 98 -8.41 -2.31 7.23
CA LEU A 98 -7.30 -2.23 6.30
C LEU A 98 -7.13 -0.78 5.82
N ARG A 99 -5.89 -0.39 5.57
CA ARG A 99 -5.57 0.83 4.83
C ARG A 99 -4.94 0.45 3.49
N ILE A 100 -5.53 0.93 2.40
CA ILE A 100 -4.90 0.86 1.08
C ILE A 100 -4.12 2.16 0.86
N ASN A 101 -2.81 2.01 0.63
CA ASN A 101 -1.90 3.10 0.31
C ASN A 101 -1.51 3.02 -1.18
N TYR A 102 -1.45 4.17 -1.85
CA TYR A 102 -1.11 4.31 -3.27
C TYR A 102 -0.46 5.68 -3.53
N GLY A 103 0.31 5.81 -4.62
CA GLY A 103 0.91 7.08 -5.05
C GLY A 103 1.85 7.74 -4.02
N ASP A 104 1.97 9.07 -4.10
CA ASP A 104 2.76 9.94 -3.18
C ASP A 104 2.27 9.92 -1.71
N ASP A 105 1.15 9.24 -1.47
CA ASP A 105 0.54 9.02 -0.16
C ASP A 105 1.25 7.90 0.63
N LEU A 106 2.08 7.13 -0.09
CA LEU A 106 3.22 6.42 0.44
C LEU A 106 4.34 7.44 0.56
N SER A 107 4.70 7.73 1.80
CA SER A 107 5.93 8.44 2.10
C SER A 107 7.03 7.98 1.15
N GLU A 108 7.76 8.93 0.54
CA GLU A 108 9.03 8.63 -0.14
C GLU A 108 9.97 7.76 0.74
N GLY A 109 9.65 7.66 2.04
CA GLY A 109 10.10 6.81 3.14
C GLY A 109 9.82 5.28 3.11
N ASP A 110 9.03 4.72 2.19
CA ASP A 110 8.88 3.25 2.04
C ASP A 110 9.21 2.73 0.61
N ASN A 111 9.73 1.49 0.52
CA ASN A 111 10.30 0.85 -0.70
C ASN A 111 9.28 0.50 -1.79
N ILE A 112 8.33 1.39 -2.03
CA ILE A 112 7.25 1.17 -2.97
C ILE A 112 7.41 2.18 -4.11
N SER A 113 7.30 1.71 -5.35
CA SER A 113 7.22 2.60 -6.51
C SER A 113 6.08 3.59 -6.29
N VAL A 114 6.18 4.79 -6.85
CA VAL A 114 5.04 5.70 -7.02
C VAL A 114 3.83 5.02 -7.73
N ASP A 115 4.08 3.85 -8.33
CA ASP A 115 3.13 3.03 -9.07
C ASP A 115 2.53 1.84 -8.28
N ASP A 116 2.96 1.50 -7.06
CA ASP A 116 2.47 0.27 -6.40
C ASP A 116 1.45 0.54 -5.29
N VAL A 117 0.35 -0.21 -5.34
CA VAL A 117 -0.67 -0.26 -4.30
C VAL A 117 -0.20 -1.20 -3.18
N SER A 118 -0.35 -0.79 -1.92
CA SER A 118 -0.09 -1.66 -0.77
C SER A 118 -1.25 -1.70 0.22
N ILE A 119 -1.37 -2.82 0.93
CA ILE A 119 -2.41 -3.06 1.94
C ILE A 119 -1.73 -3.14 3.31
N GLU A 120 -2.09 -2.23 4.21
CA GLU A 120 -1.66 -2.18 5.61
C GLU A 120 -2.81 -2.69 6.51
N GLU A 121 -2.52 -3.63 7.40
CA GLU A 121 -3.48 -4.08 8.41
C GLU A 121 -3.41 -3.17 9.63
N ILE A 122 -4.49 -2.44 9.89
CA ILE A 122 -4.58 -1.50 11.02
C ILE A 122 -5.12 -2.19 12.27
N ILE A 123 -6.14 -3.04 12.07
CA ILE A 123 -6.77 -3.84 13.13
C ILE A 123 -7.10 -5.20 12.55
N ASP A 124 -6.85 -6.23 13.34
CA ASP A 124 -7.28 -7.60 13.10
C ASP A 124 -7.55 -8.23 14.48
N GLU A 125 -8.77 -8.04 14.99
CA GLU A 125 -9.12 -8.32 16.40
C GLU A 125 -10.52 -8.90 16.55
N GLU A 126 -10.76 -9.62 17.65
CA GLU A 126 -12.11 -10.05 18.04
C GLU A 126 -13.04 -8.85 18.25
N ALA A 127 -14.32 -9.02 17.89
CA ALA A 127 -15.32 -7.95 17.95
C ALA A 127 -15.47 -7.37 19.37
N SER A 128 -15.45 -8.22 20.39
CA SER A 128 -15.52 -7.83 21.81
C SER A 128 -14.35 -6.92 22.21
N LYS A 129 -13.13 -7.28 21.82
CA LYS A 129 -11.92 -6.50 22.09
C LYS A 129 -11.90 -5.21 21.27
N PHE A 130 -12.34 -5.25 20.02
CA PHE A 130 -12.47 -4.06 19.16
C PHE A 130 -13.42 -3.01 19.75
N LEU A 131 -14.53 -3.42 20.38
CA LEU A 131 -15.46 -2.50 21.03
C LEU A 131 -14.80 -1.69 22.14
N SER A 132 -13.85 -2.28 22.88
CA SER A 132 -13.11 -1.55 23.92
C SER A 132 -12.25 -0.41 23.39
N LEU A 133 -11.91 -0.44 22.09
CA LEU A 133 -11.14 0.60 21.39
C LEU A 133 -12.03 1.68 20.76
N CYS A 134 -13.34 1.47 20.73
CA CYS A 134 -14.29 2.34 20.05
C CYS A 134 -14.93 3.36 21.00
N LYS A 135 -15.30 4.51 20.44
CA LYS A 135 -16.24 5.45 21.07
C LYS A 135 -17.64 5.18 20.54
N GLU A 136 -18.61 5.01 21.43
CA GLU A 136 -20.01 4.92 21.04
C GLU A 136 -20.60 6.34 20.88
N GLN A 137 -21.23 6.60 19.73
CA GLN A 137 -21.94 7.85 19.48
C GLN A 137 -23.13 7.61 18.54
N GLY A 138 -24.35 7.88 19.02
CA GLY A 138 -25.56 7.87 18.19
C GLY A 138 -25.86 6.52 17.53
N GLY A 139 -25.75 5.41 18.26
CA GLY A 139 -25.99 4.06 17.72
C GLY A 139 -24.89 3.56 16.76
N LYS A 140 -23.69 4.16 16.83
CA LYS A 140 -22.55 3.77 16.01
C LYS A 140 -21.31 3.60 16.88
N TYR A 141 -20.47 2.64 16.51
CA TYR A 141 -19.13 2.47 17.08
C TYR A 141 -18.12 3.14 16.17
N LYS A 142 -17.43 4.16 16.69
CA LYS A 142 -16.41 4.90 15.97
C LYS A 142 -15.03 4.53 16.48
N TYR A 143 -14.20 3.96 15.61
CA TYR A 143 -12.79 3.70 15.87
C TYR A 143 -11.95 4.80 15.21
N SER A 144 -11.07 5.44 16.00
CA SER A 144 -10.14 6.45 15.48
C SER A 144 -8.87 5.74 15.02
N LEU A 145 -8.51 5.91 13.76
CA LEU A 145 -7.36 5.25 13.19
C LEU A 145 -6.07 5.91 13.69
N PRO A 146 -5.01 5.14 13.95
CA PRO A 146 -3.69 5.73 14.17
C PRO A 146 -3.33 6.59 12.95
N GLY A 147 -2.86 7.81 13.22
CA GLY A 147 -2.43 8.72 12.16
C GLY A 147 -1.36 8.06 11.29
N LYS A 148 -1.33 8.38 9.99
CA LYS A 148 -0.18 8.01 9.14
C LYS A 148 1.09 8.51 9.85
N ARG A 149 2.13 7.67 9.93
CA ARG A 149 3.42 8.09 10.50
C ARG A 149 3.81 9.41 9.84
N LYS A 150 4.09 10.45 10.65
CA LYS A 150 4.58 11.72 10.11
C LYS A 150 5.88 11.42 9.37
N VAL A 151 5.84 11.56 8.06
CA VAL A 151 7.03 11.49 7.21
C VAL A 151 7.84 12.73 7.54
N VAL A 152 9.06 12.53 8.03
CA VAL A 152 10.03 13.63 8.09
C VAL A 152 10.30 14.04 6.64
N PRO A 153 10.05 15.30 6.22
CA PRO A 153 10.33 15.74 4.86
C PRO A 153 11.77 15.39 4.45
N LEU A 154 12.01 15.04 3.18
CA LEU A 154 13.36 14.69 2.70
C LEU A 154 14.41 15.73 3.07
N GLU A 155 14.04 17.01 3.02
CA GLU A 155 14.87 18.16 3.38
C GLU A 155 15.35 18.14 4.84
N GLN A 156 14.64 17.43 5.70
CA GLN A 156 14.93 17.28 7.13
C GLN A 156 15.58 15.93 7.45
N GLN A 157 15.71 15.04 6.47
CA GLN A 157 16.37 13.74 6.63
C GLN A 157 17.86 13.84 6.33
N LYS A 158 18.67 13.05 7.04
CA LYS A 158 20.11 13.01 6.77
C LYS A 158 20.42 12.19 5.51
N PRO A 159 21.21 12.71 4.55
CA PRO A 159 21.74 11.91 3.46
C PRO A 159 22.78 10.92 4.01
N VAL A 160 22.69 9.65 3.59
CA VAL A 160 23.56 8.55 4.03
C VAL A 160 24.49 8.08 2.92
N LYS A 161 24.05 8.10 1.66
CA LYS A 161 24.90 7.85 0.49
C LYS A 161 24.55 8.79 -0.65
N GLN A 162 25.55 9.17 -1.44
CA GLN A 162 25.41 10.11 -2.56
C GLN A 162 26.39 9.75 -3.66
N VAL A 163 25.96 9.88 -4.92
CA VAL A 163 26.83 9.81 -6.10
C VAL A 163 26.43 10.85 -7.14
N VAL A 164 27.40 11.25 -7.96
CA VAL A 164 27.20 12.12 -9.12
C VAL A 164 27.58 11.35 -10.38
N TYR A 165 26.72 11.41 -11.41
CA TYR A 165 26.97 10.80 -12.71
C TYR A 165 26.43 11.71 -13.83
N GLY A 166 27.35 12.36 -14.54
CA GLY A 166 27.00 13.35 -15.55
C GLY A 166 26.19 14.51 -14.95
N PRO A 167 25.01 14.85 -15.51
CA PRO A 167 24.15 15.90 -14.95
C PRO A 167 23.36 15.44 -13.71
N TYR A 168 23.42 14.15 -13.35
CA TYR A 168 22.59 13.60 -12.28
C TYR A 168 23.33 13.52 -10.95
N GLU A 169 22.64 13.90 -9.88
CA GLU A 169 23.01 13.61 -8.50
C GLU A 169 21.96 12.65 -7.92
N VAL A 170 22.40 11.51 -7.38
CA VAL A 170 21.52 10.51 -6.75
C VAL A 170 21.85 10.45 -5.26
N VAL A 171 20.86 10.75 -4.42
CA VAL A 171 21.02 10.83 -2.96
C VAL A 171 20.10 9.81 -2.29
N LYS A 172 20.67 9.03 -1.37
CA LYS A 172 19.96 8.12 -0.47
C LYS A 172 19.93 8.69 0.95
N TYR A 173 18.74 8.78 1.52
CA TYR A 173 18.52 9.28 2.88
C TYR A 173 18.43 8.15 3.91
N GLU A 174 18.48 8.49 5.19
CA GLU A 174 18.42 7.55 6.32
C GLU A 174 17.14 6.69 6.35
N SER A 175 16.04 7.21 5.81
CA SER A 175 14.78 6.46 5.64
C SER A 175 14.82 5.45 4.48
N GLY A 176 15.91 5.43 3.69
CA GLY A 176 16.05 4.68 2.45
C GLY A 176 15.49 5.38 1.21
N SER A 177 14.88 6.57 1.34
CA SER A 177 14.37 7.35 0.21
C SER A 177 15.48 7.68 -0.78
N ILE A 178 15.11 7.76 -2.07
CA ILE A 178 16.02 8.16 -3.16
C ILE A 178 15.52 9.47 -3.76
N GLN A 179 16.37 10.48 -3.78
CA GLN A 179 16.18 11.71 -4.55
C GLN A 179 17.13 11.71 -5.74
N VAL A 180 16.65 12.21 -6.87
CA VAL A 180 17.49 12.48 -8.04
C VAL A 180 17.39 13.96 -8.36
N LYS A 181 18.54 14.62 -8.54
CA LYS A 181 18.61 15.96 -9.12
C LYS A 181 19.25 15.87 -10.49
N GLU A 182 18.72 16.62 -11.44
CA GLU A 182 19.32 16.81 -12.76
C GLU A 182 19.73 18.29 -12.88
N ASN A 183 21.00 18.55 -13.13
CA ASN A 183 21.58 19.90 -13.15
C ASN A 183 21.29 20.69 -11.86
N GLY A 184 21.33 20.01 -10.71
CA GLY A 184 21.06 20.60 -9.40
C GLY A 184 19.57 20.80 -9.07
N VAL A 185 18.65 20.53 -10.00
CA VAL A 185 17.21 20.66 -9.78
C VAL A 185 16.61 19.29 -9.43
N PRO A 186 15.88 19.15 -8.31
CA PRO A 186 15.18 17.91 -7.99
C PRO A 186 14.20 17.50 -9.08
N VAL A 187 14.32 16.26 -9.54
CA VAL A 187 13.42 15.68 -10.54
C VAL A 187 12.15 15.23 -9.83
N ARG A 188 10.99 15.65 -10.34
CA ARG A 188 9.69 15.32 -9.75
C ARG A 188 9.35 13.83 -9.81
N VAL A 189 9.76 13.14 -10.87
CA VAL A 189 9.54 11.69 -11.04
C VAL A 189 10.88 10.97 -11.13
N VAL A 190 11.24 10.26 -10.07
CA VAL A 190 12.59 9.72 -9.88
C VAL A 190 12.89 8.49 -10.74
N LYS A 191 11.92 7.58 -10.90
CA LYS A 191 12.12 6.25 -11.52
C LYS A 191 12.57 6.29 -13.00
N PRO A 192 12.03 7.17 -13.87
CA PRO A 192 12.56 7.35 -15.23
C PRO A 192 14.01 7.81 -15.25
N ALA A 193 14.37 8.81 -14.45
CA ALA A 193 15.74 9.32 -14.37
C ALA A 193 16.73 8.22 -13.92
N LEU A 194 16.36 7.42 -12.91
CA LEU A 194 17.16 6.26 -12.49
C LEU A 194 17.33 5.22 -13.61
N ARG A 195 16.29 4.97 -14.42
CA ARG A 195 16.38 4.05 -15.57
C ARG A 195 17.33 4.58 -16.64
N ASP A 196 17.32 5.88 -16.90
CA ASP A 196 18.23 6.51 -17.85
C ASP A 196 19.68 6.42 -17.37
N ILE A 197 19.93 6.66 -16.07
CA ILE A 197 21.26 6.46 -15.47
C ILE A 197 21.68 4.99 -15.58
N ALA A 198 20.81 4.05 -15.17
CA ALA A 198 21.06 2.61 -15.24
C ALA A 198 21.45 2.14 -16.66
N LYS A 199 20.75 2.64 -17.67
CA LYS A 199 21.03 2.35 -19.08
C LYS A 199 22.41 2.89 -19.50
N LYS A 200 22.77 4.10 -19.08
CA LYS A 200 24.08 4.72 -19.39
C LYS A 200 25.25 3.97 -18.75
N ILE A 201 25.07 3.43 -17.54
CA ILE A 201 26.09 2.62 -16.84
C ILE A 201 26.05 1.13 -17.21
N GLY A 202 25.15 0.70 -18.11
CA GLY A 202 25.03 -0.70 -18.54
C GLY A 202 24.47 -1.65 -17.47
N MET A 203 23.75 -1.14 -16.48
CA MET A 203 23.21 -1.93 -15.38
C MET A 203 21.80 -2.47 -15.69
N SER A 204 21.55 -3.74 -15.36
CA SER A 204 20.20 -4.32 -15.46
C SER A 204 19.21 -3.64 -14.50
N ILE A 205 18.07 -3.22 -15.05
CA ILE A 205 16.94 -2.64 -14.30
C ILE A 205 15.91 -3.69 -13.85
N VAL A 206 16.20 -4.98 -14.09
CA VAL A 206 15.27 -6.10 -13.89
C VAL A 206 15.87 -7.07 -12.86
N ARG A 207 15.02 -7.64 -12.01
CA ARG A 207 15.35 -8.72 -11.07
C ARG A 207 15.51 -10.05 -11.81
N GLU A 208 16.09 -11.04 -11.13
CA GLU A 208 16.22 -12.42 -11.63
C GLU A 208 14.89 -13.06 -12.02
N ASN A 209 13.79 -12.67 -11.36
CA ASN A 209 12.43 -13.13 -11.67
C ASN A 209 11.73 -12.36 -12.81
N GLY A 210 12.47 -11.52 -13.56
CA GLY A 210 11.95 -10.79 -14.72
C GLY A 210 11.15 -9.52 -14.40
N ARG A 211 10.95 -9.16 -13.12
CA ARG A 211 10.26 -7.91 -12.73
C ARG A 211 11.22 -6.73 -12.61
N SER A 212 10.75 -5.52 -12.92
CA SER A 212 11.55 -4.29 -12.75
C SER A 212 11.97 -4.07 -11.30
N LEU A 213 13.16 -3.51 -11.08
CA LEU A 213 13.63 -3.07 -9.76
C LEU A 213 12.78 -1.88 -9.26
N PRO A 214 12.33 -1.89 -8.00
CA PRO A 214 11.71 -0.73 -7.36
C PRO A 214 12.69 0.44 -7.26
N THR A 215 12.17 1.67 -7.18
CA THR A 215 12.96 2.91 -7.18
C THR A 215 14.11 2.90 -6.17
N ARG A 216 13.89 2.43 -4.95
CA ARG A 216 14.92 2.41 -3.90
C ARG A 216 16.01 1.36 -4.10
N GLN A 217 15.62 0.18 -4.58
CA GLN A 217 16.57 -0.87 -4.92
C GLN A 217 17.39 -0.46 -6.14
N LEU A 218 16.73 0.10 -7.16
CA LEU A 218 17.37 0.64 -8.34
C LEU A 218 18.35 1.76 -7.96
N GLY A 219 17.92 2.73 -7.15
CA GLY A 219 18.75 3.83 -6.70
C GLY A 219 19.93 3.40 -5.81
N SER A 220 19.71 2.47 -4.87
CA SER A 220 20.80 1.91 -4.06
C SER A 220 21.82 1.18 -4.91
N LYS A 221 21.37 0.37 -5.87
CA LYS A 221 22.25 -0.37 -6.78
C LYS A 221 23.05 0.58 -7.69
N ILE A 222 22.42 1.64 -8.21
CA ILE A 222 23.10 2.71 -8.97
C ILE A 222 24.20 3.35 -8.13
N ILE A 223 23.90 3.72 -6.88
CA ILE A 223 24.87 4.32 -5.95
C ILE A 223 26.06 3.38 -5.74
N ASP A 224 25.80 2.11 -5.43
CA ASP A 224 26.86 1.14 -5.14
C ASP A 224 27.73 0.88 -6.39
N THR A 225 27.11 0.69 -7.57
CA THR A 225 27.84 0.49 -8.83
C THR A 225 28.67 1.70 -9.26
N ILE A 226 28.16 2.93 -9.09
CA ILE A 226 28.94 4.13 -9.44
C ILE A 226 30.13 4.30 -8.49
N ASN A 227 29.96 3.99 -7.19
CA ASN A 227 31.08 4.02 -6.25
C ASN A 227 32.16 2.99 -6.63
N GLU A 228 31.77 1.76 -6.95
CA GLU A 228 32.71 0.72 -7.42
C GLU A 228 33.47 1.16 -8.69
N LEU A 229 32.79 1.81 -9.64
CA LEU A 229 33.40 2.35 -10.85
C LEU A 229 34.35 3.53 -10.59
N ASN A 230 34.12 4.31 -9.52
CA ASN A 230 34.98 5.44 -9.15
C ASN A 230 36.19 5.01 -8.30
N GLU A 231 36.12 3.84 -7.66
CA GLU A 231 37.22 3.25 -6.88
C GLU A 231 38.16 2.35 -7.71
N SER A 232 37.80 2.06 -8.97
CA SER A 232 38.56 1.23 -9.92
C SER A 232 39.40 2.07 -10.88
#